data_AF-A0AAV9P8H7-F1
#
_entry.id   AF-A0AAV9P8H7-F1
#
_cell.length_a   1.000
_cell.length_b   1.000
_cell.length_c   1.000
_cell.angle_alpha   90.00
_cell.angle_beta   90.00
_cell.angle_gamma   90.00
#
_symmetry.space_group_name_H-M   'P 1'
#
loop_
_entity.id
_entity.type
_entity.pdbx_description
1 polymer ?
#
loop_
_entity_poly.entity_id
_entity_poly.type
_entity_poly.pdbx_seq_one_letter_code
_entity_poly.pdbx_strand_id
1 'polypeptide(L)'
;MSRPAALWRSICSIDRLVGTIFGLPFGTAAHSFAPPQSVMVDGTVSPQELFRYIAVIAGKVQDIDESHVSGRSQNELDQKVWNVESELKTLISMTPSGWWTSKPERLVDHVLQYWTYYFTIRAHLRLALSGGSDSQHTYSSMACFQASRELAQRYVNLRGLLPPAFFAGRVLDLQALTGAVVLLFTSQRSSAPDESEPPSSHLVQGIIQTMESVSSHPTGVFSRQAAPALRALNELLSKSENADSAGLTLQIPMLGKINVSRHAKAAQPSASGTRYVQAPRPTSVPFSGQAIPGASQATDFSASGFASATDQIDWSLMMDLTFPGDANGIDQWMTYDSWDPTVF
;
A
#
# COMPACT_ATOMS: atom_id res chain seq x y z
N MET A 1 4.29 -26.27 -26.04
CA MET A 1 4.78 -26.47 -24.64
C MET A 1 4.16 -27.75 -24.09
N SER A 2 4.88 -28.60 -23.34
CA SER A 2 4.30 -29.84 -22.81
C SER A 2 3.29 -29.54 -21.70
N ARG A 3 2.19 -30.30 -21.65
CA ARG A 3 1.12 -30.16 -20.64
C ARG A 3 1.63 -30.16 -19.18
N PRO A 4 2.62 -31.00 -18.78
CA PRO A 4 3.19 -30.95 -17.44
C PRO A 4 3.90 -29.63 -17.12
N ALA A 5 4.63 -29.06 -18.07
CA ALA A 5 5.36 -27.81 -17.87
C ALA A 5 4.42 -26.60 -17.76
N ALA A 6 3.26 -26.64 -18.42
CA ALA A 6 2.22 -25.61 -18.26
C ALA A 6 1.59 -25.69 -16.86
N LEU A 7 1.23 -26.90 -16.41
CA LEU A 7 0.67 -27.13 -15.07
C LEU A 7 1.64 -26.68 -13.97
N TRP A 8 2.92 -27.04 -14.07
CA TRP A 8 3.93 -26.63 -13.10
C TRP A 8 4.04 -25.10 -12.99
N ARG A 9 4.05 -24.38 -14.11
CA ARG A 9 4.07 -22.91 -14.10
C ARG A 9 2.84 -22.32 -13.44
N SER A 10 1.65 -22.90 -13.65
CA SER A 10 0.43 -22.47 -12.98
C SER A 10 0.52 -22.66 -11.46
N ILE A 11 1.07 -23.78 -10.99
CA ILE A 11 1.31 -24.04 -9.56
C ILE A 11 2.25 -22.96 -8.99
N CYS A 12 3.40 -22.72 -9.60
CA CYS A 12 4.32 -21.69 -9.13
C CYS A 12 3.71 -20.27 -9.16
N SER A 13 2.85 -19.99 -10.14
CA SER A 13 2.17 -18.69 -10.26
C SER A 13 1.16 -18.49 -9.14
N ILE A 14 0.37 -19.52 -8.82
CA ILE A 14 -0.58 -19.49 -7.71
C ILE A 14 0.16 -19.38 -6.37
N ASP A 15 1.20 -20.18 -6.16
CA ASP A 15 2.01 -20.16 -4.94
C ASP A 15 2.59 -18.77 -4.66
N ARG A 16 3.16 -18.11 -5.68
CA ARG A 16 3.66 -16.73 -5.54
C ARG A 16 2.54 -15.74 -5.24
N LEU A 17 1.44 -15.81 -5.98
CA LEU A 17 0.33 -14.88 -5.78
C LEU A 17 -0.26 -14.99 -4.37
N VAL A 18 -0.57 -16.22 -3.95
CA VAL A 18 -1.14 -16.55 -2.64
C VAL A 18 -0.14 -16.21 -1.54
N GLY A 19 1.12 -16.59 -1.70
CA GLY A 19 2.21 -16.25 -0.78
C GLY A 19 2.31 -14.74 -0.56
N THR A 20 2.32 -13.94 -1.62
CA THR A 20 2.40 -12.48 -1.50
C THR A 20 1.15 -11.90 -0.85
N ILE A 21 -0.05 -12.39 -1.20
CA ILE A 21 -1.32 -11.93 -0.63
C ILE A 21 -1.36 -12.18 0.88
N PHE A 22 -0.88 -13.34 1.33
CA PHE A 22 -0.90 -13.74 2.74
C PHE A 22 0.43 -13.50 3.47
N GLY A 23 1.42 -12.86 2.85
CA GLY A 23 2.74 -12.67 3.45
C GLY A 23 3.45 -13.98 3.84
N LEU A 24 3.16 -15.08 3.14
CA LEU A 24 3.74 -16.40 3.40
C LEU A 24 4.95 -16.65 2.48
N PRO A 25 5.97 -17.39 2.95
CA PRO A 25 7.06 -17.85 2.09
C PRO A 25 6.57 -18.70 0.92
N PHE A 26 7.24 -18.60 -0.23
CA PHE A 26 6.88 -19.38 -1.41
C PHE A 26 7.40 -20.82 -1.30
N GLY A 27 6.52 -21.80 -1.43
CA GLY A 27 6.92 -23.21 -1.55
C GLY A 27 7.72 -23.48 -2.83
N THR A 28 7.59 -22.60 -3.82
CA THR A 28 8.25 -22.67 -5.13
C THR A 28 9.34 -21.62 -5.32
N ALA A 29 9.88 -21.04 -4.24
CA ALA A 29 10.92 -20.01 -4.29
C ALA A 29 12.14 -20.39 -5.17
N ALA A 30 12.54 -21.67 -5.13
CA ALA A 30 13.66 -22.20 -5.93
C ALA A 30 13.39 -22.16 -7.45
N HIS A 31 12.14 -21.99 -7.88
CA HIS A 31 11.76 -21.92 -9.28
C HIS A 31 11.48 -20.48 -9.69
N SER A 32 12.46 -19.87 -10.37
CA SER A 32 12.27 -18.58 -11.03
C SER A 32 11.77 -18.78 -12.45
N PHE A 33 10.77 -18.00 -12.84
CA PHE A 33 10.31 -17.92 -14.23
C PHE A 33 10.20 -16.45 -14.65
N ALA A 34 10.71 -16.17 -15.84
CA ALA A 34 10.60 -14.85 -16.44
C ALA A 34 9.14 -14.50 -16.74
N PRO A 35 8.77 -13.21 -16.70
CA PRO A 35 7.45 -12.77 -17.14
C PRO A 35 7.20 -13.16 -18.61
N PRO A 36 5.93 -13.32 -19.03
CA PRO A 36 5.59 -13.46 -20.44
C PRO A 36 6.18 -12.35 -21.30
N GLN A 37 6.61 -12.73 -22.51
CA GLN A 37 7.01 -11.75 -23.54
C GLN A 37 5.79 -11.01 -24.11
N SER A 38 4.60 -11.62 -24.04
CA SER A 38 3.34 -11.04 -24.47
C SER A 38 2.22 -11.58 -23.59
N VAL A 39 1.23 -10.74 -23.30
CA VAL A 39 -0.06 -11.15 -22.73
C VAL A 39 -1.18 -11.23 -23.76
N MET A 40 -0.86 -10.95 -25.04
CA MET A 40 -1.78 -11.04 -26.16
C MET A 40 -1.66 -12.40 -26.84
N VAL A 41 -2.79 -13.07 -27.05
CA VAL A 41 -2.92 -14.32 -27.80
C VAL A 41 -4.08 -14.16 -28.77
N ASP A 42 -3.82 -14.39 -30.06
CA ASP A 42 -4.82 -14.27 -31.14
C ASP A 42 -5.58 -12.93 -31.15
N GLY A 43 -4.86 -11.84 -30.87
CA GLY A 43 -5.43 -10.48 -30.86
C GLY A 43 -6.25 -10.13 -29.62
N THR A 44 -6.31 -11.02 -28.62
CA THR A 44 -7.05 -10.81 -27.37
C THR A 44 -6.12 -10.90 -26.15
N VAL A 45 -6.49 -10.23 -25.05
CA VAL A 45 -5.76 -10.36 -23.78
C VAL A 45 -5.99 -11.77 -23.24
N SER A 46 -4.90 -12.53 -23.09
CA SER A 46 -4.92 -13.86 -22.49
C SER A 46 -4.91 -13.75 -20.96
N PRO A 47 -5.99 -14.18 -20.27
CA PRO A 47 -6.03 -14.14 -18.81
C PRO A 47 -4.94 -14.99 -18.17
N GLN A 48 -4.53 -16.07 -18.84
CA GLN A 48 -3.49 -16.96 -18.35
C GLN A 48 -2.11 -16.29 -18.36
N GLU A 49 -1.74 -15.63 -19.46
CA GLU A 49 -0.44 -14.95 -19.53
C GLU A 49 -0.44 -13.70 -18.65
N LEU A 50 -1.55 -12.95 -18.60
CA LEU A 50 -1.70 -11.82 -17.70
C LEU A 50 -1.57 -12.25 -16.22
N PHE A 51 -2.27 -13.31 -15.81
CA PHE A 51 -2.14 -13.89 -14.48
C PHE A 51 -0.69 -14.26 -14.15
N ARG A 52 -0.01 -14.91 -15.09
CA ARG A 52 1.39 -15.31 -14.91
C ARG A 52 2.32 -14.10 -14.75
N TYR A 53 2.06 -13.03 -15.51
CA TYR A 53 2.80 -11.77 -15.35
C TYR A 53 2.56 -11.16 -13.97
N ILE A 54 1.30 -11.06 -13.55
CA ILE A 54 0.92 -10.56 -12.22
C ILE A 54 1.57 -11.39 -11.11
N ALA A 55 1.67 -12.72 -11.25
CA ALA A 55 2.34 -13.57 -10.28
C ALA A 55 3.86 -13.30 -10.16
N VAL A 56 4.52 -12.92 -11.27
CA VAL A 56 5.92 -12.46 -11.22
C VAL A 56 6.02 -11.14 -10.46
N ILE A 57 5.12 -10.18 -10.75
CA ILE A 57 5.05 -8.90 -10.04
C ILE A 57 4.80 -9.12 -8.54
N ALA A 58 3.86 -10.00 -8.18
CA ALA A 58 3.57 -10.34 -6.79
C ALA A 58 4.82 -10.87 -6.06
N GLY A 59 5.61 -11.73 -6.72
CA GLY A 59 6.90 -12.18 -6.16
C GLY A 59 7.85 -11.02 -5.87
N LYS A 60 7.99 -10.07 -6.81
CA LYS A 60 8.84 -8.89 -6.62
C LYS A 60 8.33 -7.94 -5.54
N VAL A 61 7.00 -7.86 -5.34
CA VAL A 61 6.40 -7.12 -4.22
C VAL A 61 6.76 -7.77 -2.89
N GLN A 62 6.74 -9.09 -2.80
CA GLN A 62 7.20 -9.80 -1.61
C GLN A 62 8.69 -9.53 -1.33
N ASP A 63 9.52 -9.46 -2.38
CA ASP A 63 10.95 -9.11 -2.22
C ASP A 63 11.16 -7.71 -1.62
N ILE A 64 10.22 -6.77 -1.83
CA ILE A 64 10.22 -5.44 -1.19
C ILE A 64 9.91 -5.61 0.31
N ASP A 65 8.85 -6.36 0.61
CA ASP A 65 8.41 -6.62 1.99
C ASP A 65 9.52 -7.33 2.80
N GLU A 66 10.18 -8.33 2.23
CA GLU A 66 11.28 -9.07 2.86
C GLU A 66 12.55 -8.22 3.06
N SER A 67 12.92 -7.40 2.06
CA SER A 67 14.06 -6.47 2.20
C SER A 67 13.83 -5.47 3.33
N HIS A 68 12.59 -5.00 3.49
CA HIS A 68 12.24 -4.10 4.58
C HIS A 68 12.37 -4.79 5.94
N VAL A 69 11.77 -5.98 6.10
CA VAL A 69 11.88 -6.77 7.35
C VAL A 69 13.34 -7.09 7.68
N SER A 70 14.17 -7.33 6.68
CA SER A 70 15.60 -7.61 6.82
C SER A 70 16.46 -6.36 7.09
N GLY A 71 15.86 -5.18 7.21
CA GLY A 71 16.59 -3.93 7.48
C GLY A 71 17.51 -3.47 6.35
N ARG A 72 17.16 -3.76 5.10
CA ARG A 72 17.92 -3.30 3.92
C ARG A 72 17.86 -1.78 3.79
N SER A 73 18.83 -1.22 3.07
CA SER A 73 18.94 0.23 2.90
C SER A 73 17.74 0.81 2.13
N GLN A 74 17.39 2.07 2.43
CA GLN A 74 16.31 2.76 1.74
C GLN A 74 16.50 2.81 0.21
N ASN A 75 17.73 3.03 -0.26
CA ASN A 75 18.07 3.03 -1.69
C ASN A 75 17.78 1.68 -2.36
N GLU A 76 18.06 0.57 -1.67
CA GLU A 76 17.74 -0.78 -2.19
C GLU A 76 16.21 -0.96 -2.32
N LEU A 77 15.44 -0.51 -1.33
CA LEU A 77 13.98 -0.54 -1.38
C LEU A 77 13.44 0.31 -2.52
N ASP A 78 13.96 1.52 -2.68
CA ASP A 78 13.59 2.47 -3.73
C ASP A 78 13.81 1.88 -5.12
N GLN A 79 14.95 1.21 -5.34
CA GLN A 79 15.26 0.51 -6.58
C GLN A 79 14.28 -0.65 -6.85
N LYS A 80 13.94 -1.43 -5.82
CA LYS A 80 12.97 -2.53 -5.96
C LYS A 80 11.58 -2.02 -6.32
N VAL A 81 11.11 -0.94 -5.68
CA VAL A 81 9.83 -0.30 -6.02
C VAL A 81 9.84 0.18 -7.47
N TRP A 82 10.91 0.84 -7.91
CA TRP A 82 11.03 1.32 -9.29
C TRP A 82 11.03 0.18 -10.32
N ASN A 83 11.69 -0.94 -10.00
CA ASN A 83 11.68 -2.13 -10.84
C ASN A 83 10.28 -2.73 -10.98
N VAL A 84 9.52 -2.80 -9.88
CA VAL A 84 8.12 -3.28 -9.92
C VAL A 84 7.24 -2.34 -10.73
N GLU A 85 7.39 -1.04 -10.53
CA GLU A 85 6.65 -0.02 -11.27
C GLU A 85 6.92 -0.08 -12.77
N SER A 86 8.18 -0.26 -13.18
CA SER A 86 8.53 -0.44 -14.60
C SER A 86 7.84 -1.68 -15.18
N GLU A 87 7.78 -2.79 -14.45
CA GLU A 87 7.12 -4.02 -14.90
C GLU A 87 5.61 -3.87 -15.00
N LEU A 88 4.99 -3.14 -14.06
CA LEU A 88 3.57 -2.80 -14.12
C LEU A 88 3.26 -1.94 -15.37
N LYS A 89 4.09 -0.95 -15.68
CA LYS A 89 3.95 -0.13 -16.89
C LYS A 89 4.11 -0.96 -18.16
N THR A 90 5.08 -1.87 -18.19
CA THR A 90 5.27 -2.82 -19.28
C THR A 90 4.04 -3.72 -19.45
N LEU A 91 3.47 -4.24 -18.35
CA LEU A 91 2.27 -5.05 -18.41
C LEU A 91 1.08 -4.27 -19.00
N ILE A 92 0.87 -3.03 -18.52
CA ILE A 92 -0.21 -2.16 -19.01
C ILE A 92 -0.03 -1.86 -20.49
N SER A 93 1.20 -1.58 -20.95
CA SER A 93 1.46 -1.25 -22.37
C SER A 93 1.29 -2.44 -23.33
N MET A 94 1.38 -3.68 -22.83
CA MET A 94 1.10 -4.88 -23.62
C MET A 94 -0.39 -5.14 -23.85
N THR A 95 -1.27 -4.39 -23.18
CA THR A 95 -2.73 -4.55 -23.28
C THR A 95 -3.38 -3.32 -23.92
N PRO A 96 -4.49 -3.48 -24.67
CA PRO A 96 -5.21 -2.34 -25.22
C PRO A 96 -5.70 -1.41 -24.12
N SER A 97 -5.60 -0.08 -24.30
CA SER A 97 -6.06 0.90 -23.31
C SER A 97 -7.53 0.72 -22.92
N GLY A 98 -8.38 0.39 -23.91
CA GLY A 98 -9.79 0.09 -23.70
C GLY A 98 -10.04 -1.12 -22.79
N TRP A 99 -9.08 -2.03 -22.63
CA TRP A 99 -9.21 -3.17 -21.74
C TRP A 99 -9.29 -2.73 -20.28
N TRP A 100 -8.50 -1.72 -19.87
CA TRP A 100 -8.50 -1.21 -18.49
C TRP A 100 -9.70 -0.33 -18.17
N THR A 101 -10.22 0.41 -19.14
CA THR A 101 -11.29 1.40 -18.92
C THR A 101 -12.70 0.83 -19.14
N SER A 102 -12.84 -0.19 -19.98
CA SER A 102 -14.13 -0.81 -20.25
C SER A 102 -14.52 -1.76 -19.12
N LYS A 103 -15.83 -1.87 -18.85
CA LYS A 103 -16.35 -2.89 -17.94
C LYS A 103 -16.02 -4.29 -18.51
N PRO A 104 -15.25 -5.13 -17.79
CA PRO A 104 -14.88 -6.44 -18.32
C PRO A 104 -16.11 -7.35 -18.48
N GLU A 105 -16.10 -8.17 -19.54
CA GLU A 105 -17.17 -9.15 -19.79
C GLU A 105 -16.99 -10.42 -18.96
N ARG A 106 -15.74 -10.83 -18.73
CA ARG A 106 -15.41 -12.07 -18.03
C ARG A 106 -15.05 -11.78 -16.58
N LEU A 107 -15.55 -12.60 -15.65
CA LEU A 107 -15.23 -12.47 -14.23
C LEU A 107 -13.72 -12.53 -13.96
N VAL A 108 -12.98 -13.37 -14.68
CA VAL A 108 -11.51 -13.46 -14.54
C VAL A 108 -10.82 -12.14 -14.86
N ASP A 109 -11.32 -11.38 -15.84
CA ASP A 109 -10.72 -10.10 -16.21
C ASP A 109 -10.94 -9.05 -15.12
N HIS A 110 -12.12 -9.04 -14.47
CA HIS A 110 -12.35 -8.21 -13.28
C HIS A 110 -11.34 -8.51 -12.17
N VAL A 111 -11.08 -9.78 -11.90
CA VAL A 111 -10.12 -10.21 -10.86
C VAL A 111 -8.69 -9.81 -11.22
N LEU A 112 -8.28 -9.98 -12.47
CA LEU A 112 -6.92 -9.66 -12.90
C LEU A 112 -6.66 -8.15 -12.90
N GLN A 113 -7.62 -7.34 -13.34
CA GLN A 113 -7.52 -5.88 -13.21
C GLN A 113 -7.44 -5.47 -11.76
N TYR A 114 -8.33 -6.01 -10.92
CA TYR A 114 -8.35 -5.76 -9.49
C TYR A 114 -7.00 -6.06 -8.83
N TRP A 115 -6.42 -7.23 -9.09
CA TRP A 115 -5.11 -7.60 -8.56
C TRP A 115 -3.97 -6.73 -9.10
N THR A 116 -4.04 -6.27 -10.34
CA THR A 116 -3.01 -5.39 -10.90
C THR A 116 -2.91 -4.10 -10.07
N TYR A 117 -4.04 -3.42 -9.82
CA TYR A 117 -4.06 -2.23 -8.98
C TYR A 117 -3.71 -2.52 -7.52
N TYR A 118 -4.12 -3.68 -6.98
CA TYR A 118 -3.73 -4.07 -5.63
C TYR A 118 -2.20 -4.20 -5.48
N PHE A 119 -1.52 -4.82 -6.44
CA PHE A 119 -0.06 -4.94 -6.40
C PHE A 119 0.65 -3.62 -6.67
N THR A 120 0.08 -2.71 -7.46
CA THR A 120 0.57 -1.32 -7.55
C THR A 120 0.53 -0.63 -6.20
N ILE A 121 -0.59 -0.74 -5.46
CA ILE A 121 -0.71 -0.18 -4.11
C ILE A 121 0.34 -0.79 -3.19
N ARG A 122 0.44 -2.13 -3.14
CA ARG A 122 1.41 -2.84 -2.29
C ARG A 122 2.86 -2.41 -2.57
N ALA A 123 3.24 -2.28 -3.85
CA ALA A 123 4.59 -1.88 -4.24
C ALA A 123 4.95 -0.49 -3.71
N HIS A 124 4.03 0.48 -3.82
CA HIS A 124 4.28 1.86 -3.43
C HIS A 124 3.94 2.16 -1.96
N LEU A 125 3.25 1.26 -1.26
CA LEU A 125 2.63 1.50 0.04
C LEU A 125 3.61 2.09 1.05
N ARG A 126 4.80 1.48 1.18
CA ARG A 126 5.79 1.91 2.17
C ARG A 126 6.26 3.34 1.90
N LEU A 127 6.65 3.65 0.65
CA LEU A 127 7.12 4.97 0.25
C LEU A 127 6.01 6.03 0.29
N ALA A 128 4.77 5.64 0.01
CA ALA A 128 3.62 6.52 0.12
C ALA A 128 3.35 6.90 1.60
N LEU A 129 3.60 5.99 2.54
CA LEU A 129 3.32 6.21 3.97
C LEU A 129 4.48 6.83 4.75
N SER A 130 5.74 6.68 4.31
CA SER A 130 6.95 7.13 5.05
C SER A 130 7.11 8.64 5.20
N GLY A 131 6.23 9.46 4.61
CA GLY A 131 6.14 10.91 4.91
C GLY A 131 7.29 11.77 4.38
N GLY A 132 8.21 11.19 3.60
CA GLY A 132 9.30 11.93 2.96
C GLY A 132 8.81 12.98 1.97
N SER A 133 9.54 14.09 1.85
CA SER A 133 9.26 15.17 0.90
C SER A 133 9.92 14.98 -0.47
N ASP A 134 10.73 13.92 -0.63
CA ASP A 134 11.45 13.70 -1.88
C ASP A 134 10.50 13.38 -3.04
N SER A 135 10.94 13.66 -4.26
CA SER A 135 10.16 13.46 -5.48
C SER A 135 9.62 12.03 -5.61
N GLN A 136 10.38 11.04 -5.15
CA GLN A 136 9.99 9.63 -5.15
C GLN A 136 8.87 9.30 -4.16
N HIS A 137 8.86 9.93 -2.99
CA HIS A 137 7.79 9.78 -2.00
C HIS A 137 6.50 10.40 -2.51
N THR A 138 6.61 11.60 -3.08
CA THR A 138 5.49 12.30 -3.73
C THR A 138 4.91 11.46 -4.87
N TYR A 139 5.78 10.92 -5.74
CA TYR A 139 5.37 10.03 -6.82
C TYR A 139 4.66 8.78 -6.30
N SER A 140 5.24 8.09 -5.31
CA SER A 140 4.66 6.87 -4.75
C SER A 140 3.32 7.14 -4.06
N SER A 141 3.18 8.29 -3.38
CA SER A 141 1.90 8.72 -2.82
C SER A 141 0.84 8.93 -3.90
N MET A 142 1.19 9.55 -5.02
CA MET A 142 0.29 9.74 -6.16
C MET A 142 -0.08 8.41 -6.82
N ALA A 143 0.90 7.51 -7.02
CA ALA A 143 0.68 6.18 -7.58
C ALA A 143 -0.27 5.35 -6.70
N CYS A 144 -0.04 5.34 -5.38
CA CYS A 144 -0.95 4.72 -4.41
C CYS A 144 -2.35 5.33 -4.46
N PHE A 145 -2.46 6.66 -4.51
CA PHE A 145 -3.74 7.35 -4.58
C PHE A 145 -4.54 6.91 -5.80
N GLN A 146 -3.96 7.00 -7.00
CA GLN A 146 -4.62 6.63 -8.24
C GLN A 146 -4.97 5.14 -8.29
N ALA A 147 -4.03 4.25 -7.93
CA ALA A 147 -4.29 2.81 -7.89
C ALA A 147 -5.38 2.44 -6.88
N SER A 148 -5.46 3.15 -5.74
CA SER A 148 -6.52 2.91 -4.74
C SER A 148 -7.90 3.33 -5.22
N ARG A 149 -8.00 4.41 -6.03
CA ARG A 149 -9.26 4.80 -6.67
C ARG A 149 -9.74 3.72 -7.64
N GLU A 150 -8.85 3.28 -8.53
CA GLU A 150 -9.13 2.24 -9.52
C GLU A 150 -9.51 0.90 -8.86
N LEU A 151 -8.83 0.54 -7.76
CA LEU A 151 -9.13 -0.63 -6.96
C LEU A 151 -10.52 -0.53 -6.31
N ALA A 152 -10.86 0.63 -5.72
CA ALA A 152 -12.14 0.86 -5.07
C ALA A 152 -13.32 0.73 -6.04
N GLN A 153 -13.21 1.36 -7.21
CA GLN A 153 -14.22 1.26 -8.26
C GLN A 153 -14.41 -0.19 -8.75
N ARG A 154 -13.31 -0.93 -8.93
CA ARG A 154 -13.37 -2.34 -9.36
C ARG A 154 -13.93 -3.25 -8.28
N TYR A 155 -13.60 -3.02 -7.01
CA TYR A 155 -14.15 -3.82 -5.91
C TYR A 155 -15.69 -3.80 -5.89
N VAL A 156 -16.28 -2.60 -5.98
CA VAL A 156 -17.75 -2.44 -5.95
C VAL A 156 -18.41 -3.23 -7.09
N ASN A 157 -17.82 -3.20 -8.28
CA ASN A 157 -18.32 -3.94 -9.43
C ASN A 157 -18.09 -5.45 -9.32
N LEU A 158 -16.87 -5.87 -8.95
CA LEU A 158 -16.46 -7.27 -8.88
C LEU A 158 -17.19 -8.02 -7.76
N ARG A 159 -17.27 -7.44 -6.56
CA ARG A 159 -17.69 -8.17 -5.37
C ARG A 159 -19.15 -8.62 -5.42
N GLY A 160 -20.02 -7.86 -6.08
CA GLY A 160 -21.42 -8.22 -6.32
C GLY A 160 -21.61 -9.31 -7.38
N LEU A 161 -20.63 -9.55 -8.25
CA LEU A 161 -20.66 -10.62 -9.25
C LEU A 161 -20.20 -11.97 -8.68
N LEU A 162 -19.54 -11.95 -7.51
CA LEU A 162 -18.98 -13.16 -6.91
C LEU A 162 -20.04 -13.93 -6.12
N PRO A 163 -20.11 -15.26 -6.29
CA PRO A 163 -20.95 -16.11 -5.46
C PRO A 163 -20.59 -15.96 -3.96
N PRO A 164 -21.57 -16.09 -3.04
CA PRO A 164 -21.31 -16.03 -1.60
C PRO A 164 -20.22 -16.99 -1.12
N ALA A 165 -20.13 -18.18 -1.70
CA ALA A 165 -19.15 -19.21 -1.33
C ALA A 165 -17.80 -19.08 -2.07
N PHE A 166 -17.53 -17.97 -2.75
CA PHE A 166 -16.27 -17.78 -3.47
C PHE A 166 -15.10 -17.69 -2.47
N PHE A 167 -14.17 -18.65 -2.56
CA PHE A 167 -13.09 -18.82 -1.59
C PHE A 167 -12.18 -17.59 -1.43
N ALA A 168 -11.98 -16.83 -2.52
CA ALA A 168 -11.17 -15.62 -2.49
C ALA A 168 -11.97 -14.35 -2.12
N GLY A 169 -13.27 -14.45 -1.79
CA GLY A 169 -14.08 -13.30 -1.40
C GLY A 169 -13.50 -12.54 -0.19
N ARG A 170 -13.08 -13.27 0.85
CA ARG A 170 -12.42 -12.70 2.03
C ARG A 170 -11.11 -11.98 1.68
N VAL A 171 -10.35 -12.55 0.76
CA VAL A 171 -9.09 -11.96 0.29
C VAL A 171 -9.36 -10.63 -0.41
N LEU A 172 -10.33 -10.59 -1.31
CA LEU A 172 -10.72 -9.37 -2.00
C LEU A 172 -11.24 -8.30 -1.02
N ASP A 173 -12.01 -8.70 0.00
CA ASP A 173 -12.47 -7.77 1.03
C ASP A 173 -11.31 -7.18 1.83
N LEU A 174 -10.28 -7.98 2.16
CA LEU A 174 -9.06 -7.49 2.81
C LEU A 174 -8.28 -6.54 1.91
N GLN A 175 -8.11 -6.87 0.63
CA GLN A 175 -7.44 -6.03 -0.35
C GLN A 175 -8.17 -4.69 -0.54
N ALA A 176 -9.51 -4.71 -0.53
CA ALA A 176 -10.34 -3.51 -0.62
C ALA A 176 -10.24 -2.64 0.64
N LEU A 177 -10.18 -3.27 1.82
CA LEU A 177 -9.90 -2.57 3.06
C LEU A 177 -8.54 -1.85 3.00
N THR A 178 -7.48 -2.55 2.58
CA THR A 178 -6.15 -1.94 2.41
C THR A 178 -6.21 -0.74 1.46
N GLY A 179 -6.82 -0.90 0.28
CA GLY A 179 -6.97 0.18 -0.68
C GLY A 179 -7.77 1.37 -0.15
N ALA A 180 -8.86 1.13 0.57
CA ALA A 180 -9.67 2.19 1.17
C ALA A 180 -8.89 2.99 2.22
N VAL A 181 -8.11 2.33 3.09
CA VAL A 181 -7.28 3.01 4.09
C VAL A 181 -6.20 3.85 3.40
N VAL A 182 -5.53 3.30 2.40
CA VAL A 182 -4.51 4.02 1.62
C VAL A 182 -5.12 5.21 0.89
N LEU A 183 -6.29 5.03 0.28
CA LEU A 183 -7.02 6.11 -0.39
C LEU A 183 -7.34 7.23 0.59
N LEU A 184 -7.89 6.92 1.77
CA LEU A 184 -8.21 7.92 2.79
C LEU A 184 -6.97 8.69 3.27
N PHE A 185 -5.87 7.98 3.47
CA PHE A 185 -4.60 8.58 3.91
C PHE A 185 -3.99 9.49 2.84
N THR A 186 -3.86 8.99 1.62
CA THR A 186 -3.25 9.74 0.51
C THR A 186 -4.13 10.90 0.04
N SER A 187 -5.46 10.81 0.19
CA SER A 187 -6.39 11.90 -0.13
C SER A 187 -6.19 13.14 0.73
N GLN A 188 -5.74 12.99 1.98
CA GLN A 188 -5.44 14.14 2.85
C GLN A 188 -4.18 14.89 2.44
N ARG A 189 -3.25 14.20 1.78
CA ARG A 189 -2.00 14.78 1.29
C ARG A 189 -2.16 15.40 -0.09
N SER A 190 -3.15 14.95 -0.86
CA SER A 190 -3.43 15.49 -2.18
C SER A 190 -4.25 16.77 -2.07
N SER A 191 -3.63 17.91 -2.34
CA SER A 191 -4.27 19.24 -2.22
C SER A 191 -5.13 19.62 -3.44
N ALA A 192 -5.29 18.75 -4.44
CA ALA A 192 -6.02 19.04 -5.66
C ALA A 192 -7.13 18.01 -5.88
N PRO A 193 -8.41 18.37 -5.62
CA PRO A 193 -9.52 17.60 -6.14
C PRO A 193 -9.60 17.82 -7.66
N ASP A 194 -9.50 16.75 -8.43
CA ASP A 194 -9.91 16.78 -9.84
C ASP A 194 -11.44 16.75 -9.87
N GLU A 195 -12.08 17.85 -10.31
CA GLU A 195 -13.55 18.03 -10.26
C GLU A 195 -14.31 16.99 -11.10
N SER A 196 -13.63 16.31 -12.02
CA SER A 196 -14.23 15.31 -12.93
C SER A 196 -14.38 13.91 -12.31
N GLU A 197 -13.72 13.68 -11.18
CA GLU A 197 -13.49 12.36 -10.60
C GLU A 197 -14.28 12.21 -9.28
N PRO A 198 -14.90 11.04 -8.98
CA PRO A 198 -15.69 10.90 -7.76
C PRO A 198 -14.84 11.15 -6.52
N PRO A 199 -15.33 11.90 -5.51
CA PRO A 199 -14.56 12.14 -4.29
C PRO A 199 -14.14 10.82 -3.64
N SER A 200 -12.94 10.78 -3.04
CA SER A 200 -12.43 9.59 -2.36
C SER A 200 -13.40 9.07 -1.29
N SER A 201 -14.10 9.97 -0.60
CA SER A 201 -15.15 9.63 0.37
C SER A 201 -16.31 8.83 -0.24
N HIS A 202 -16.71 9.14 -1.49
CA HIS A 202 -17.75 8.40 -2.19
C HIS A 202 -17.30 6.99 -2.57
N LEU A 203 -16.04 6.84 -3.03
CA LEU A 203 -15.46 5.53 -3.33
C LEU A 203 -15.37 4.64 -2.08
N VAL A 204 -14.91 5.20 -0.96
CA VAL A 204 -14.86 4.51 0.33
C VAL A 204 -16.27 4.13 0.81
N GLN A 205 -17.24 5.02 0.65
CA GLN A 205 -18.64 4.71 0.98
C GLN A 205 -19.20 3.56 0.14
N GLY A 206 -18.84 3.49 -1.15
CA GLY A 206 -19.19 2.37 -2.02
C GLY A 206 -18.60 1.05 -1.56
N ILE A 207 -17.34 1.04 -1.09
CA ILE A 207 -16.71 -0.15 -0.48
C ILE A 207 -17.48 -0.58 0.77
N ILE A 208 -17.81 0.36 1.67
CA ILE A 208 -18.55 0.08 2.91
C ILE A 208 -19.90 -0.57 2.59
N GLN A 209 -20.69 0.03 1.71
CA GLN A 209 -22.00 -0.50 1.31
C GLN A 209 -21.88 -1.90 0.68
N THR A 210 -20.85 -2.12 -0.13
CA THR A 210 -20.57 -3.42 -0.74
C THR A 210 -20.18 -4.46 0.30
N MET A 211 -19.37 -4.10 1.30
CA MET A 211 -19.04 -5.00 2.42
C MET A 211 -20.26 -5.32 3.28
N GLU A 212 -21.14 -4.36 3.50
CA GLU A 212 -22.38 -4.56 4.26
C GLU A 212 -23.36 -5.47 3.53
N SER A 213 -23.51 -5.32 2.22
CA SER A 213 -24.41 -6.18 1.43
C SER A 213 -23.98 -7.64 1.45
N VAL A 214 -22.67 -7.91 1.51
CA VAL A 214 -22.14 -9.27 1.56
C VAL A 214 -21.97 -9.82 2.98
N SER A 215 -22.09 -8.98 4.00
CA SER A 215 -21.91 -9.35 5.42
C SER A 215 -22.95 -10.33 5.98
N SER A 216 -24.09 -10.45 5.30
CA SER A 216 -25.16 -11.40 5.64
C SER A 216 -24.79 -12.84 5.32
N HIS A 217 -23.83 -13.07 4.42
CA HIS A 217 -23.41 -14.40 4.02
C HIS A 217 -22.50 -15.05 5.07
N PRO A 218 -22.50 -16.39 5.20
CA PRO A 218 -21.63 -17.10 6.14
C PRO A 218 -20.13 -16.81 5.96
N THR A 219 -19.71 -16.49 4.74
CA THR A 219 -18.32 -16.15 4.38
C THR A 219 -17.99 -14.67 4.61
N GLY A 220 -19.00 -13.82 4.85
CA GLY A 220 -18.89 -12.36 5.00
C GLY A 220 -18.45 -11.87 6.38
N VAL A 221 -17.89 -12.75 7.22
CA VAL A 221 -17.44 -12.42 8.58
C VAL A 221 -16.43 -11.27 8.56
N PHE A 222 -15.48 -11.30 7.62
CA PHE A 222 -14.49 -10.24 7.48
C PHE A 222 -15.14 -8.91 7.09
N SER A 223 -15.99 -8.90 6.07
CA SER A 223 -16.68 -7.70 5.58
C SER A 223 -17.55 -7.07 6.66
N ARG A 224 -18.20 -7.89 7.51
CA ARG A 224 -18.98 -7.45 8.66
C ARG A 224 -18.17 -6.65 9.69
N GLN A 225 -16.90 -7.00 9.87
CA GLN A 225 -16.00 -6.31 10.80
C GLN A 225 -15.28 -5.13 10.13
N ALA A 226 -14.91 -5.27 8.85
CA ALA A 226 -14.21 -4.25 8.08
C ALA A 226 -15.07 -3.00 7.79
N ALA A 227 -16.36 -3.16 7.51
CA ALA A 227 -17.25 -2.04 7.19
C ALA A 227 -17.38 -1.01 8.34
N PRO A 228 -17.68 -1.40 9.60
CA PRO A 228 -17.66 -0.47 10.73
C PRO A 228 -16.32 0.21 10.95
N ALA A 229 -15.20 -0.52 10.78
CA ALA A 229 -13.86 0.04 10.94
C ALA A 229 -13.56 1.13 9.90
N LEU A 230 -13.90 0.88 8.62
CA LEU A 230 -13.76 1.88 7.56
C LEU A 230 -14.65 3.09 7.77
N ARG A 231 -15.88 2.89 8.23
CA ARG A 231 -16.79 3.99 8.54
C ARG A 231 -16.21 4.88 9.64
N ALA A 232 -15.74 4.29 10.74
CA ALA A 232 -15.13 5.03 11.83
C ALA A 232 -13.89 5.82 11.37
N LEU A 233 -13.05 5.21 10.53
CA LEU A 233 -11.87 5.86 9.97
C LEU A 233 -12.26 7.03 9.05
N ASN A 234 -13.20 6.82 8.12
CA ASN A 234 -13.66 7.86 7.20
C ASN A 234 -14.26 9.06 7.96
N GLU A 235 -15.05 8.81 9.00
CA GLU A 235 -15.60 9.86 9.85
C GLU A 235 -14.53 10.64 10.61
N LEU A 236 -13.56 9.94 11.20
CA LEU A 236 -12.44 10.57 11.92
C LEU A 236 -11.68 11.54 11.00
N LEU A 237 -11.40 11.10 9.78
CA LEU A 237 -10.61 11.86 8.81
C LEU A 237 -11.41 13.00 8.16
N SER A 238 -12.75 12.92 8.15
CA SER A 238 -13.63 13.97 7.61
C SER A 238 -13.89 15.11 8.61
N LYS A 239 -13.80 14.86 9.93
CA LYS A 239 -14.05 15.85 11.00
C LYS A 239 -12.78 16.68 11.25
N SER A 240 -12.43 17.52 10.29
CA SER A 240 -11.08 18.11 10.16
C SER A 240 -10.71 19.27 11.10
N GLU A 241 -11.60 19.95 11.83
CA GLU A 241 -11.20 21.28 12.39
C GLU A 241 -11.13 21.46 13.91
N ASN A 242 -11.68 20.60 14.77
CA ASN A 242 -11.75 20.93 16.22
C ASN A 242 -11.50 19.77 17.21
N ALA A 243 -11.06 18.60 16.76
CA ALA A 243 -10.81 17.47 17.66
C ALA A 243 -9.30 17.33 17.94
N ASP A 244 -8.86 17.99 19.00
CA ASP A 244 -7.55 17.75 19.61
C ASP A 244 -7.37 16.25 19.88
N SER A 245 -6.26 15.70 19.37
CA SER A 245 -5.66 14.42 19.80
C SER A 245 -6.59 13.19 19.89
N ALA A 246 -7.60 13.08 19.02
CA ALA A 246 -8.43 11.89 18.98
C ALA A 246 -7.66 10.70 18.36
N GLY A 247 -7.18 9.79 19.21
CA GLY A 247 -6.72 8.47 18.81
C GLY A 247 -7.90 7.52 18.60
N LEU A 248 -7.89 6.74 17.51
CA LEU A 248 -8.89 5.73 17.20
C LEU A 248 -8.26 4.34 17.26
N THR A 249 -8.75 3.49 18.15
CA THR A 249 -8.43 2.06 18.13
C THR A 249 -9.41 1.32 17.24
N LEU A 250 -8.95 0.91 16.05
CA LEU A 250 -9.67 0.05 15.12
C LEU A 250 -9.38 -1.42 15.42
N GLN A 251 -10.41 -2.25 15.53
CA GLN A 251 -10.25 -3.71 15.44
C GLN A 251 -10.33 -4.10 13.98
N ILE A 252 -9.19 -4.38 13.36
CA ILE A 252 -9.12 -4.87 11.99
C ILE A 252 -8.99 -6.40 12.03
N PRO A 253 -9.84 -7.13 11.29
CA PRO A 253 -9.74 -8.59 11.26
C PRO A 253 -8.39 -9.01 10.70
N MET A 254 -7.78 -10.06 11.27
CA MET A 254 -6.42 -10.55 10.92
C MET A 254 -5.25 -9.62 11.29
N LEU A 255 -5.49 -8.33 11.52
CA LEU A 255 -4.46 -7.36 11.93
C LEU A 255 -4.53 -7.00 13.42
N GLY A 256 -5.64 -7.34 14.09
CA GLY A 256 -5.83 -7.04 15.51
C GLY A 256 -6.20 -5.57 15.76
N LYS A 257 -5.78 -5.03 16.91
CA LYS A 257 -6.09 -3.65 17.30
C LYS A 257 -5.07 -2.68 16.68
N ILE A 258 -5.51 -1.83 15.76
CA ILE A 258 -4.71 -0.74 15.19
C ILE A 258 -5.06 0.56 15.88
N ASN A 259 -4.06 1.26 16.42
CA ASN A 259 -4.25 2.61 16.96
C ASN A 259 -3.86 3.64 15.89
N VAL A 260 -4.83 4.46 15.49
CA VAL A 260 -4.63 5.59 14.57
C VAL A 260 -4.68 6.87 15.40
N SER A 261 -3.53 7.48 15.64
CA SER A 261 -3.43 8.76 16.37
C SER A 261 -2.93 9.87 15.45
N ARG A 262 -3.57 11.04 15.51
CA ARG A 262 -3.04 12.26 14.90
C ARG A 262 -1.90 12.78 15.76
N HIS A 263 -0.67 12.79 15.25
CA HIS A 263 0.41 13.51 15.93
C HIS A 263 0.29 14.99 15.56
N ALA A 264 -0.22 15.80 16.49
CA ALA A 264 0.11 17.21 16.46
C ALA A 264 1.61 17.31 16.69
N LYS A 265 2.35 17.82 15.71
CA LYS A 265 3.77 18.12 15.88
C LYS A 265 3.84 19.07 17.09
N ALA A 266 4.35 18.58 18.22
CA ALA A 266 4.52 19.42 19.40
C ALA A 266 5.31 20.64 18.93
N ALA A 267 4.67 21.81 18.99
CA ALA A 267 5.39 23.07 18.84
C ALA A 267 6.59 22.97 19.79
N GLN A 268 7.79 23.02 19.23
CA GLN A 268 8.98 23.20 20.06
C GLN A 268 8.65 24.34 21.03
N PRO A 269 8.83 24.16 22.35
CA PRO A 269 8.67 25.29 23.25
C PRO A 269 9.63 26.36 22.76
N SER A 270 9.05 27.44 22.24
CA SER A 270 9.75 28.67 21.95
C SER A 270 10.57 28.95 23.20
N ALA A 271 11.89 28.97 23.01
CA ALA A 271 12.84 29.25 24.07
C ALA A 271 12.55 30.68 24.58
N SER A 272 11.65 30.73 25.56
CA SER A 272 11.36 31.90 26.35
C SER A 272 12.65 32.20 27.10
N GLY A 273 13.21 33.38 26.81
CA GLY A 273 14.54 33.79 27.22
C GLY A 273 14.84 33.46 28.68
N THR A 274 15.71 32.47 28.88
CA THR A 274 16.38 32.29 30.16
C THR A 274 17.72 33.00 30.05
N ARG A 275 17.88 34.07 30.83
CA ARG A 275 19.12 34.83 30.99
C ARG A 275 20.29 33.88 31.20
N TYR A 276 21.26 33.90 30.30
CA TYR A 276 22.60 33.39 30.58
C TYR A 276 23.21 34.28 31.68
N VAL A 277 23.30 33.74 32.89
CA VAL A 277 24.22 34.24 33.91
C VAL A 277 25.63 33.81 33.46
N GLN A 278 26.44 34.79 33.06
CA GLN A 278 27.85 34.61 32.74
C GLN A 278 28.61 34.12 33.99
N ALA A 279 29.31 32.98 33.86
CA ALA A 279 30.36 32.59 34.78
C ALA A 279 31.73 33.17 34.32
N PRO A 280 32.68 33.44 35.23
CA PRO A 280 33.83 34.30 34.95
C PRO A 280 34.92 33.60 34.12
N ARG A 281 35.55 34.39 33.24
CA ARG A 281 36.79 34.05 32.51
C ARG A 281 37.95 33.72 33.46
N PRO A 282 38.78 32.72 33.15
CA PRO A 282 40.18 32.71 33.55
C PRO A 282 41.09 33.35 32.47
N THR A 283 42.15 33.93 32.99
CA THR A 283 43.11 34.85 32.39
C THR A 283 44.08 34.18 31.41
N SER A 284 44.61 35.01 30.51
CA SER A 284 45.54 34.79 29.40
C SER A 284 46.84 34.03 29.67
N VAL A 285 47.38 33.39 28.62
CA VAL A 285 48.83 33.45 28.28
C VAL A 285 49.01 33.44 26.75
N PRO A 286 49.95 34.22 26.18
CA PRO A 286 50.05 34.45 24.74
C PRO A 286 51.07 33.53 24.05
N PHE A 287 50.84 33.17 22.79
CA PHE A 287 51.91 32.73 21.89
C PHE A 287 51.73 33.31 20.49
N SER A 288 52.76 34.01 20.05
CA SER A 288 52.88 34.74 18.77
C SER A 288 53.13 33.79 17.60
N GLY A 289 52.60 34.13 16.43
CA GLY A 289 52.96 33.44 15.18
C GLY A 289 52.25 33.97 13.94
N GLN A 290 52.74 35.11 13.44
CA GLN A 290 52.79 35.59 12.04
C GLN A 290 51.57 35.54 11.09
N ALA A 291 51.37 36.69 10.45
CA ALA A 291 50.43 37.00 9.37
C ALA A 291 50.88 36.49 7.99
N ILE A 292 49.93 36.40 7.04
CA ILE A 292 50.00 36.97 5.66
C ILE A 292 48.56 37.06 5.08
N PRO A 293 48.23 38.10 4.27
CA PRO A 293 46.87 38.38 3.78
C PRO A 293 46.63 37.96 2.32
N GLY A 294 45.37 37.72 1.95
CA GLY A 294 44.98 37.51 0.55
C GLY A 294 43.46 37.52 0.35
N ALA A 295 42.95 38.61 -0.22
CA ALA A 295 41.56 38.81 -0.60
C ALA A 295 41.16 37.95 -1.81
N SER A 296 39.87 37.60 -1.92
CA SER A 296 39.09 37.69 -3.17
C SER A 296 37.59 37.46 -2.91
N GLN A 297 36.79 38.42 -3.38
CA GLN A 297 35.34 38.41 -3.45
C GLN A 297 34.83 37.31 -4.40
N ALA A 298 33.68 36.73 -4.06
CA ALA A 298 32.74 36.19 -5.05
C ALA A 298 31.31 36.25 -4.48
N THR A 299 30.67 37.38 -4.80
CA THR A 299 29.25 37.58 -5.13
C THR A 299 28.19 36.59 -4.62
N ASP A 300 27.24 37.19 -3.89
CA ASP A 300 25.91 36.74 -3.56
C ASP A 300 25.13 36.11 -4.73
N PHE A 301 24.51 34.96 -4.45
CA PHE A 301 23.21 34.61 -5.03
C PHE A 301 22.39 33.83 -3.98
N SER A 302 21.93 34.54 -2.95
CA SER A 302 20.93 34.03 -2.00
C SER A 302 19.55 34.44 -2.51
N ALA A 303 18.91 33.54 -3.25
CA ALA A 303 17.48 33.64 -3.53
C ALA A 303 16.73 33.37 -2.23
N SER A 304 16.20 34.44 -1.66
CA SER A 304 15.31 34.47 -0.51
C SER A 304 14.05 33.64 -0.75
N GLY A 305 13.88 32.60 0.08
CA GLY A 305 12.68 32.31 0.84
C GLY A 305 11.32 32.43 0.14
N PHE A 306 10.86 31.31 -0.43
CA PHE A 306 9.45 30.91 -0.33
C PHE A 306 9.38 29.64 0.52
N ALA A 307 9.44 29.82 1.85
CA ALA A 307 8.97 28.80 2.76
C ALA A 307 7.45 28.97 2.87
N SER A 308 6.70 28.24 2.04
CA SER A 308 5.28 28.05 2.30
C SER A 308 5.18 27.11 3.51
N ALA A 309 4.85 27.70 4.67
CA ALA A 309 4.48 26.98 5.87
C ALA A 309 3.19 26.20 5.59
N THR A 310 3.35 24.95 5.16
CA THR A 310 2.28 23.97 5.26
C THR A 310 2.53 23.21 6.56
N ASP A 311 1.60 23.36 7.51
CA ASP A 311 1.54 22.56 8.73
C ASP A 311 1.44 21.09 8.32
N GLN A 312 2.62 20.44 8.21
CA GLN A 312 2.72 19.05 7.86
C GLN A 312 2.29 18.23 9.08
N ILE A 313 0.99 17.95 9.16
CA ILE A 313 0.41 16.97 10.08
C ILE A 313 0.96 15.60 9.68
N ASP A 314 1.83 15.05 10.53
CA ASP A 314 2.43 13.76 10.30
C ASP A 314 1.49 12.66 10.81
N TRP A 315 1.04 11.83 9.89
CA TRP A 315 0.17 10.69 10.16
C TRP A 315 1.03 9.42 10.08
N SER A 316 1.42 8.86 11.22
CA SER A 316 2.11 7.57 11.26
C SER A 316 1.10 6.43 11.27
N LEU A 317 0.92 5.74 10.14
CA LEU A 317 0.16 4.50 10.09
C LEU A 317 1.13 3.31 10.20
N MET A 318 1.29 2.75 11.40
CA MET A 318 2.04 1.52 11.57
C MET A 318 1.14 0.33 11.22
N MET A 319 1.04 0.01 9.93
CA MET A 319 0.50 -1.28 9.49
C MET A 319 1.63 -2.31 9.53
N ASP A 320 1.57 -3.18 10.54
CA ASP A 320 2.35 -4.40 10.56
C ASP A 320 1.60 -5.44 9.71
N LEU A 321 2.02 -5.59 8.45
CA LEU A 321 1.44 -6.57 7.51
C LEU A 321 2.04 -7.97 7.69
N THR A 322 2.93 -8.14 8.67
CA THR A 322 3.36 -9.45 9.15
C THR A 322 2.23 -10.03 9.99
N PHE A 323 1.60 -11.08 9.46
CA PHE A 323 0.64 -11.87 10.21
C PHE A 323 1.34 -12.41 11.46
N PRO A 324 0.87 -12.10 12.68
CA PRO A 324 1.40 -12.74 13.88
C PRO A 324 1.06 -14.23 13.77
N GLY A 325 2.11 -15.06 13.65
CA GLY A 325 1.97 -16.49 13.91
C GLY A 325 1.71 -16.67 15.41
N ASP A 326 0.44 -16.63 15.82
CA ASP A 326 0.09 -16.88 17.20
C ASP A 326 0.20 -18.38 17.49
N ALA A 327 1.22 -18.68 18.30
CA ALA A 327 1.68 -19.99 18.74
C ALA A 327 0.67 -20.79 19.61
N ASN A 328 -0.65 -20.59 19.49
CA ASN A 328 -1.66 -21.38 20.21
C ASN A 328 -3.05 -21.43 19.55
N GLY A 329 -3.18 -21.05 18.27
CA GLY A 329 -4.42 -21.26 17.52
C GLY A 329 -4.22 -22.34 16.48
N ILE A 330 -4.73 -23.55 16.73
CA ILE A 330 -4.83 -24.58 15.68
C ILE A 330 -5.53 -23.94 14.48
N ASP A 331 -4.85 -24.02 13.33
CA ASP A 331 -5.26 -23.54 12.03
C ASP A 331 -6.71 -23.90 11.73
N GLN A 332 -7.61 -22.94 11.97
CA GLN A 332 -9.04 -23.08 11.71
C GLN A 332 -9.37 -23.21 10.21
N TRP A 333 -8.35 -23.16 9.35
CA TRP A 333 -8.39 -23.43 7.92
C TRP A 333 -8.10 -24.90 7.55
N MET A 334 -7.67 -25.72 8.52
CA MET A 334 -7.35 -27.15 8.34
C MET A 334 -8.36 -28.12 8.99
N THR A 335 -9.33 -27.64 9.78
CA THR A 335 -10.42 -28.50 10.29
C THR A 335 -11.46 -28.73 9.20
N TYR A 336 -11.18 -29.69 8.32
CA TYR A 336 -12.13 -30.29 7.40
C TYR A 336 -13.00 -31.31 8.18
N ASP A 337 -13.81 -30.83 9.12
CA ASP A 337 -14.72 -31.70 9.88
C ASP A 337 -16.02 -31.92 9.09
N SER A 338 -15.95 -32.81 8.10
CA SER A 338 -17.05 -33.68 7.63
C SER A 338 -16.61 -34.42 6.36
N TRP A 339 -15.71 -35.39 6.52
CA TRP A 339 -15.58 -36.47 5.55
C TRP A 339 -16.27 -37.71 6.12
N ASP A 340 -17.42 -38.07 5.56
CA ASP A 340 -18.13 -39.31 5.85
C ASP A 340 -17.75 -40.35 4.79
N PRO A 341 -16.99 -41.40 5.16
CA PRO A 341 -16.56 -42.43 4.23
C PRO A 341 -17.65 -43.45 3.85
N THR A 342 -18.89 -43.30 4.30
CA THR A 342 -19.95 -44.30 4.06
C THR A 342 -20.83 -44.06 2.85
N VAL A 343 -20.52 -43.06 2.02
CA VAL A 343 -21.22 -42.81 0.75
C VAL A 343 -20.33 -43.16 -0.44
N PHE A 344 -20.08 -44.46 -0.65
CA PHE A 344 -19.81 -45.08 -1.95
C PHE A 344 -20.25 -46.55 -1.95
#